data_AF-A0A813LUA4-F1
#
_entry.id   AF-A0A813LUA4-F1
#
_cell.length_a   1.000
_cell.length_b   1.000
_cell.length_c   1.000
_cell.angle_alpha   90.00
_cell.angle_beta   90.00
_cell.angle_gamma   90.00
#
_symmetry.space_group_name_H-M   'P 1'
#
loop_
_entity.id
_entity.type
_entity.pdbx_description
1 polymer ?
#
loop_
_entity_poly.entity_id
_entity_poly.type
_entity_poly.pdbx_seq_one_letter_code
_entity_poly.pdbx_strand_id
1 'polypeptide(L)'
;MCEQPGVEDLDVKRRSCLEAARALEEARSGSAEDDFDKLASALDAAERAGVSKADIEVEARRQQQHREEATAARQLRREELTAALTSAAAGDDEEALSSALSDAGADLAGLKQDVPQLLARARQKLADLQAARCAKARREAAESALCAAMEGEDVPVLAQAINEAMASGLGVQAAPANKRKAALEEVKKRAQSRQVMAQRLEATRARGNAKALAQAIEAAIRIGVDGPAIARAQQQLSQLQLSEEEKVQQREDPGTKKAIPKGEDEDVREKKRERAQAASALSACTVGADLSALTAALAWASEASVAE
;
A
#
# COMPACT_ATOMS: atom_id res chain seq x y z
N MET A 1 75.89 -55.66 -1.92
CA MET A 1 74.59 -55.24 -1.35
C MET A 1 74.37 -53.83 -1.80
N CYS A 2 73.40 -53.60 -2.68
CA CYS A 2 73.07 -52.25 -3.14
C CYS A 2 72.13 -51.64 -2.10
N GLU A 3 72.66 -50.77 -1.24
CA GLU A 3 71.84 -49.95 -0.35
C GLU A 3 70.98 -49.04 -1.23
N GLN A 4 69.67 -49.29 -1.22
CA GLN A 4 68.73 -48.36 -1.84
C GLN A 4 68.78 -47.05 -1.05
N PRO A 5 69.04 -45.90 -1.69
CA PRO A 5 69.00 -44.62 -0.99
C PRO A 5 67.62 -44.48 -0.33
N GLY A 6 67.62 -44.20 0.97
CA GLY A 6 66.40 -44.11 1.76
C GLY A 6 65.48 -43.04 1.19
N VAL A 7 64.17 -43.32 1.17
CA VAL A 7 63.14 -42.38 0.68
C VAL A 7 63.25 -41.01 1.38
N GLU A 8 63.74 -40.99 2.62
CA GLU A 8 64.01 -39.79 3.42
C GLU A 8 65.12 -38.90 2.82
N ASP A 9 66.17 -39.48 2.21
CA ASP A 9 67.26 -38.71 1.58
C ASP A 9 66.80 -38.00 0.30
N LEU A 10 65.85 -38.60 -0.43
CA LEU A 10 65.29 -38.01 -1.64
C LEU A 10 64.38 -36.81 -1.31
N ASP A 11 63.60 -36.90 -0.22
CA ASP A 11 62.75 -35.80 0.24
C ASP A 11 63.57 -34.62 0.80
N VAL A 12 64.66 -34.90 1.52
CA VAL A 12 65.59 -33.86 2.02
C VAL A 12 66.29 -33.14 0.86
N LYS A 13 66.75 -33.88 -0.15
CA LYS A 13 67.32 -33.31 -1.38
C LYS A 13 66.32 -32.44 -2.12
N ARG A 14 65.08 -32.91 -2.27
CA ARG A 14 64.02 -32.17 -2.97
C ARG A 14 63.64 -30.88 -2.25
N ARG A 15 63.50 -30.89 -0.92
CA ARG A 15 63.20 -29.69 -0.14
C ARG A 15 64.34 -28.67 -0.21
N SER A 16 65.58 -29.12 -0.02
CA SER A 16 66.76 -28.25 -0.07
C SER A 16 66.95 -27.63 -1.46
N CYS A 17 66.67 -28.39 -2.53
CA CYS A 17 66.67 -27.88 -3.90
C CYS A 17 65.59 -26.80 -4.13
N LEU A 18 64.36 -27.03 -3.65
CA LEU A 18 63.26 -26.06 -3.77
C LEU A 18 63.50 -24.77 -2.99
N GLU A 19 64.07 -24.87 -1.78
CA GLU A 19 64.41 -23.72 -0.94
C GLU A 19 65.55 -22.89 -1.56
N ALA A 20 66.61 -23.54 -2.05
CA ALA A 20 67.69 -22.87 -2.76
C ALA A 20 67.23 -22.22 -4.07
N ALA A 21 66.37 -22.90 -4.84
CA ALA A 21 65.79 -22.36 -6.07
C ALA A 21 64.93 -21.11 -5.78
N ARG A 22 64.13 -21.13 -4.72
CA ARG A 22 63.31 -20.00 -4.28
C ARG A 22 64.15 -18.81 -3.85
N ALA A 23 65.17 -19.04 -3.03
CA ALA A 23 66.08 -17.99 -2.57
C ALA A 23 66.85 -17.34 -3.74
N LEU A 24 67.22 -18.16 -4.74
CA LEU A 24 67.92 -17.69 -5.95
C LEU A 24 67.01 -16.82 -6.83
N GLU A 25 65.73 -17.13 -6.92
CA GLU A 25 64.75 -16.25 -7.58
C GLU A 25 64.52 -14.94 -6.82
N GLU A 26 64.35 -15.01 -5.50
CA GLU A 26 64.11 -13.83 -4.65
C GLU A 26 65.28 -12.84 -4.78
N ALA A 27 66.53 -13.34 -4.74
CA ALA A 27 67.73 -12.53 -4.98
C ALA A 27 67.80 -11.94 -6.41
N ARG A 28 67.36 -12.69 -7.44
CA ARG A 28 67.30 -12.17 -8.83
C ARG A 28 66.24 -11.08 -9.01
N SER A 29 65.16 -11.13 -8.24
CA SER A 29 64.08 -10.14 -8.29
C SER A 29 64.41 -8.82 -7.58
N GLY A 30 65.59 -8.70 -6.95
CA GLY A 30 66.07 -7.46 -6.34
C GLY A 30 65.41 -7.10 -5.01
N SER A 31 64.85 -8.10 -4.30
CA SER A 31 64.38 -7.93 -2.94
C SER A 31 65.60 -7.85 -1.99
N ALA A 32 65.51 -6.97 -0.97
CA ALA A 32 66.44 -6.54 0.09
C ALA A 32 67.86 -7.17 0.27
N GLU A 33 68.77 -6.39 0.88
CA GLU A 33 70.12 -6.83 1.31
C GLU A 33 70.13 -8.09 2.20
N ASP A 34 69.04 -8.34 2.95
CA ASP A 34 68.82 -9.56 3.75
C ASP A 34 68.61 -10.85 2.92
N ASP A 35 68.46 -10.74 1.60
CA ASP A 35 68.20 -11.89 0.72
C ASP A 35 69.48 -12.59 0.25
N PHE A 36 70.66 -11.94 0.39
CA PHE A 36 71.95 -12.56 0.10
C PHE A 36 72.34 -13.60 1.15
N ASP A 37 72.13 -13.31 2.44
CA ASP A 37 72.43 -14.25 3.53
C ASP A 37 71.49 -15.47 3.51
N LYS A 38 70.21 -15.26 3.15
CA LYS A 38 69.24 -16.35 2.94
C LYS A 38 69.62 -17.22 1.74
N LEU A 39 70.04 -16.61 0.63
CA LEU A 39 70.53 -17.32 -0.54
C LEU A 39 71.77 -18.16 -0.21
N ALA A 40 72.75 -17.58 0.48
CA ALA A 40 73.97 -18.29 0.88
C ALA A 40 73.64 -19.49 1.78
N SER A 41 72.79 -19.30 2.80
CA SER A 41 72.36 -20.38 3.70
C SER A 41 71.59 -21.50 2.97
N ALA A 42 70.71 -21.14 2.03
CA ALA A 42 69.94 -22.12 1.25
C ALA A 42 70.82 -22.91 0.27
N LEU A 43 71.82 -22.27 -0.34
CA LEU A 43 72.80 -22.93 -1.22
C LEU A 43 73.70 -23.88 -0.42
N ASP A 44 74.18 -23.48 0.75
CA ASP A 44 74.96 -24.33 1.66
C ASP A 44 74.17 -25.57 2.09
N ALA A 45 72.87 -25.42 2.40
CA ALA A 45 72.01 -26.53 2.76
C ALA A 45 71.79 -27.50 1.58
N ALA A 46 71.60 -26.98 0.37
CA ALA A 46 71.46 -27.78 -0.84
C ALA A 46 72.76 -28.52 -1.22
N GLU A 47 73.91 -27.88 -1.05
CA GLU A 47 75.22 -28.50 -1.26
C GLU A 47 75.49 -29.63 -0.25
N ARG A 48 75.17 -29.42 1.04
CA ARG A 48 75.25 -30.47 2.08
C ARG A 48 74.31 -31.65 1.81
N ALA A 49 73.15 -31.39 1.19
CA ALA A 49 72.24 -32.43 0.73
C ALA A 49 72.71 -33.13 -0.56
N GLY A 50 73.78 -32.67 -1.20
CA GLY A 50 74.30 -33.25 -2.44
C GLY A 50 73.51 -32.86 -3.68
N VAL A 51 72.82 -31.72 -3.67
CA VAL A 51 72.13 -31.15 -4.83
C VAL A 51 73.12 -30.33 -5.64
N SER A 52 73.19 -30.55 -6.95
CA SER A 52 74.10 -29.78 -7.80
C SER A 52 73.56 -28.38 -8.06
N LYS A 53 74.45 -27.40 -8.26
CA LYS A 53 74.07 -26.04 -8.67
C LYS A 53 73.23 -26.03 -9.97
N ALA A 54 73.51 -26.96 -10.89
CA ALA A 54 72.74 -27.11 -12.11
C ALA A 54 71.28 -27.53 -11.84
N ASP A 55 71.04 -28.43 -10.89
CA ASP A 55 69.69 -28.85 -10.50
C ASP A 55 68.91 -27.71 -9.84
N ILE A 56 69.58 -26.90 -9.00
CA ILE A 56 68.98 -25.71 -8.38
C ILE A 56 68.61 -24.67 -9.45
N GLU A 57 69.46 -24.44 -10.45
CA GLU A 57 69.17 -23.53 -11.56
C GLU A 57 68.03 -24.01 -12.46
N VAL A 58 67.93 -25.32 -12.70
CA VAL A 58 66.81 -25.93 -13.45
C VAL A 58 65.51 -25.77 -12.69
N GLU A 59 65.51 -26.06 -11.39
CA GLU A 59 64.31 -25.92 -10.56
C GLU A 59 63.89 -24.45 -10.38
N ALA A 60 64.84 -23.52 -10.29
CA ALA A 60 64.56 -22.08 -10.30
C ALA A 60 63.95 -21.64 -11.64
N ARG A 61 64.44 -22.13 -12.78
CA ARG A 61 63.78 -21.81 -14.07
C ARG A 61 62.34 -22.36 -14.13
N ARG A 62 62.11 -23.54 -13.55
CA ARG A 62 60.80 -24.17 -13.50
C ARG A 62 59.82 -23.41 -12.59
N GLN A 63 60.26 -22.98 -11.42
CA GLN A 63 59.47 -22.17 -10.50
C GLN A 63 59.11 -20.81 -11.13
N GLN A 64 60.07 -20.18 -11.81
CA GLN A 64 59.84 -18.95 -12.55
C GLN A 64 58.79 -19.14 -13.65
N GLN A 65 58.91 -20.18 -14.47
CA GLN A 65 57.92 -20.52 -15.49
C GLN A 65 56.52 -20.71 -14.89
N HIS A 66 56.38 -21.47 -13.81
CA HIS A 66 55.09 -21.66 -13.14
C HIS A 66 54.51 -20.35 -12.58
N ARG A 67 55.35 -19.43 -12.11
CA ARG A 67 54.91 -18.10 -11.66
C ARG A 67 54.43 -17.25 -12.83
N GLU A 68 55.16 -17.26 -13.95
CA GLU A 68 54.79 -16.57 -15.19
C GLU A 68 53.49 -17.13 -15.79
N GLU A 69 53.32 -18.45 -15.81
CA GLU A 69 52.07 -19.10 -16.23
C GLU A 69 50.91 -18.73 -15.31
N ALA A 70 51.12 -18.73 -13.99
CA ALA A 70 50.09 -18.37 -13.02
C ALA A 70 49.70 -16.88 -13.10
N THR A 71 50.65 -15.98 -13.37
CA THR A 71 50.34 -14.55 -13.58
C THR A 71 49.64 -14.32 -14.90
N ALA A 72 50.06 -15.00 -15.98
CA ALA A 72 49.40 -14.94 -17.28
C ALA A 72 47.95 -15.47 -17.20
N ALA A 73 47.74 -16.62 -16.55
CA ALA A 73 46.39 -17.17 -16.34
C ALA A 73 45.48 -16.23 -15.53
N ARG A 74 46.04 -15.56 -14.51
CA ARG A 74 45.31 -14.53 -13.73
C ARG A 74 44.99 -13.30 -14.58
N GLN A 75 45.88 -12.87 -15.47
CA GLN A 75 45.63 -11.74 -16.38
C GLN A 75 44.54 -12.09 -17.40
N LEU A 76 44.62 -13.25 -18.05
CA LEU A 76 43.60 -13.71 -18.98
C LEU A 76 42.23 -13.79 -18.32
N ARG A 77 42.14 -14.41 -17.14
CA ARG A 77 40.88 -14.49 -16.38
C ARG A 77 40.33 -13.11 -16.04
N ARG A 78 41.18 -12.12 -15.73
CA ARG A 78 40.73 -10.74 -15.48
C ARG A 78 40.15 -10.12 -16.74
N GLU A 79 40.81 -10.27 -17.88
CA GLU A 79 40.32 -9.76 -19.17
C GLU A 79 38.96 -10.37 -19.50
N GLU A 80 38.81 -11.69 -19.37
CA GLU A 80 37.54 -12.40 -19.56
C GLU A 80 36.43 -11.86 -18.65
N LEU A 81 36.71 -11.71 -17.34
CA LEU A 81 35.73 -11.17 -16.39
C LEU A 81 35.36 -9.72 -16.71
N THR A 82 36.32 -8.88 -17.09
CA THR A 82 36.03 -7.49 -17.48
C THR A 82 35.22 -7.41 -18.78
N ALA A 83 35.49 -8.27 -19.75
CA ALA A 83 34.74 -8.35 -21.00
C ALA A 83 33.31 -8.84 -20.75
N ALA A 84 33.15 -9.90 -19.95
CA ALA A 84 31.84 -10.43 -19.55
C ALA A 84 31.01 -9.38 -18.82
N LEU A 85 31.60 -8.68 -17.84
CA LEU A 85 30.92 -7.62 -17.09
C LEU A 85 30.53 -6.45 -17.99
N THR A 86 31.40 -6.06 -18.93
CA THR A 86 31.11 -4.98 -19.89
C THR A 86 29.96 -5.36 -20.84
N SER A 87 29.97 -6.60 -21.34
CA SER A 87 28.92 -7.14 -22.20
C SER A 87 27.58 -7.21 -21.46
N ALA A 88 27.57 -7.76 -20.25
CA ALA A 88 26.37 -7.84 -19.42
C ALA A 88 25.86 -6.45 -19.02
N ALA A 89 26.75 -5.50 -18.72
CA ALA A 89 26.36 -4.12 -18.42
C ALA A 89 25.85 -3.36 -19.66
N ALA A 90 26.15 -3.81 -20.87
CA ALA A 90 25.57 -3.26 -22.09
C ALA A 90 24.15 -3.80 -22.35
N GLY A 91 23.90 -5.07 -22.03
CA GLY A 91 22.58 -5.71 -22.16
C GLY A 91 21.61 -5.37 -21.02
N ASP A 92 20.35 -5.75 -21.18
CA ASP A 92 19.28 -5.54 -20.18
C ASP A 92 18.88 -6.82 -19.43
N ASP A 93 19.74 -7.84 -19.50
CA ASP A 93 19.55 -9.11 -18.80
C ASP A 93 20.06 -9.00 -17.35
N GLU A 94 19.10 -8.96 -16.42
CA GLU A 94 19.34 -8.87 -14.98
C GLU A 94 20.16 -10.06 -14.45
N GLU A 95 19.87 -11.29 -14.92
CA GLU A 95 20.50 -12.52 -14.45
C GLU A 95 21.95 -12.59 -14.93
N ALA A 96 22.19 -12.27 -16.20
CA ALA A 96 23.53 -12.19 -16.77
C ALA A 96 24.40 -11.14 -16.04
N LEU A 97 23.84 -9.97 -15.75
CA LEU A 97 24.55 -8.89 -15.04
C LEU A 97 24.84 -9.26 -13.58
N SER A 98 23.89 -9.91 -12.90
CA SER A 98 24.08 -10.40 -11.54
C SER A 98 25.15 -11.49 -11.46
N SER A 99 25.14 -12.45 -12.40
CA SER A 99 26.17 -13.51 -12.47
C SER A 99 27.56 -12.91 -12.71
N ALA A 100 27.69 -12.02 -13.70
CA ALA A 100 28.95 -11.37 -14.02
C ALA A 100 29.51 -10.55 -12.84
N LEU A 101 28.63 -9.89 -12.06
CA LEU A 101 29.03 -9.18 -10.85
C LEU A 101 29.50 -10.10 -9.73
N SER A 102 28.88 -11.28 -9.57
CA SER A 102 29.29 -12.30 -8.60
C SER A 102 30.68 -12.84 -8.94
N ASP A 103 30.91 -13.21 -10.20
CA ASP A 103 32.18 -13.76 -10.67
C ASP A 103 33.30 -12.71 -10.64
N ALA A 104 32.99 -11.46 -10.97
CA ALA A 104 33.90 -10.33 -10.87
C ALA A 104 34.28 -9.96 -9.42
N GLY A 105 33.39 -10.21 -8.46
CA GLY A 105 33.46 -9.63 -7.12
C GLY A 105 34.75 -9.91 -6.34
N ALA A 106 35.27 -11.13 -6.41
CA ALA A 106 36.49 -11.52 -5.69
C ALA A 106 37.77 -11.26 -6.50
N ASP A 107 37.73 -11.49 -7.81
CA ASP A 107 38.92 -11.45 -8.69
C ASP A 107 39.29 -10.03 -9.15
N LEU A 108 38.32 -9.10 -9.10
CA LEU A 108 38.49 -7.71 -9.49
C LEU A 108 38.51 -6.72 -8.30
N ALA A 109 38.13 -7.16 -7.09
CA ALA A 109 38.20 -6.35 -5.88
C ALA A 109 39.65 -6.18 -5.41
N GLY A 110 40.26 -5.05 -5.74
CA GLY A 110 41.64 -4.72 -5.35
C GLY A 110 42.47 -4.09 -6.48
N LEU A 111 41.92 -4.04 -7.70
CA LEU A 111 42.57 -3.36 -8.82
C LEU A 111 42.39 -1.83 -8.70
N LYS A 112 43.50 -1.11 -8.82
CA LYS A 112 43.57 0.35 -8.60
C LYS A 112 43.12 1.19 -9.79
N GLN A 113 43.00 0.62 -11.00
CA GLN A 113 42.67 1.34 -12.23
C GLN A 113 41.36 0.82 -12.83
N ASP A 114 40.45 1.75 -13.14
CA ASP A 114 39.20 1.69 -13.93
C ASP A 114 38.12 0.63 -13.60
N VAL A 115 38.52 -0.51 -13.07
CA VAL A 115 37.67 -1.62 -12.62
C VAL A 115 36.69 -1.22 -11.51
N PRO A 116 37.05 -0.38 -10.52
CA PRO A 116 36.10 0.07 -9.50
C PRO A 116 34.93 0.88 -10.08
N GLN A 117 35.18 1.70 -11.11
CA GLN A 117 34.13 2.49 -11.76
C GLN A 117 33.21 1.61 -12.60
N LEU A 118 33.76 0.62 -13.31
CA LEU A 118 32.99 -0.38 -14.05
C LEU A 118 32.05 -1.16 -13.11
N LEU A 119 32.58 -1.65 -11.98
CA LEU A 119 31.79 -2.36 -10.96
C LEU A 119 30.68 -1.47 -10.37
N ALA A 120 30.97 -0.20 -10.09
CA ALA A 120 29.97 0.74 -9.60
C ALA A 120 28.85 0.97 -10.61
N ARG A 121 29.19 1.18 -11.90
CA ARG A 121 28.20 1.34 -12.98
C ARG A 121 27.35 0.09 -13.18
N ALA A 122 27.97 -1.08 -13.19
CA ALA A 122 27.26 -2.36 -13.32
C ALA A 122 26.29 -2.60 -12.16
N ARG A 123 26.71 -2.30 -10.91
CA ARG A 123 25.83 -2.38 -9.73
C ARG A 123 24.66 -1.40 -9.81
N GLN A 124 24.91 -0.17 -10.25
CA GLN A 124 23.86 0.82 -10.44
C GLN A 124 22.85 0.33 -11.50
N LYS A 125 23.33 -0.17 -12.64
CA LYS A 125 22.47 -0.70 -13.69
C LYS A 125 21.63 -1.88 -13.20
N LEU A 126 22.20 -2.79 -12.42
CA LEU A 126 21.45 -3.90 -11.83
C LEU A 126 20.33 -3.38 -10.92
N ALA A 127 20.61 -2.38 -10.07
CA ALA A 127 19.61 -1.75 -9.22
C ALA A 127 18.50 -1.06 -10.04
N ASP A 128 18.86 -0.39 -11.13
CA ASP A 128 17.90 0.28 -12.03
C ASP A 128 16.99 -0.74 -12.74
N LEU A 129 17.56 -1.85 -13.24
CA LEU A 129 16.79 -2.94 -13.85
C LEU A 129 15.82 -3.58 -12.85
N GLN A 130 16.27 -3.83 -11.62
CA GLN A 130 15.42 -4.34 -10.54
C GLN A 130 14.29 -3.38 -10.19
N ALA A 131 14.59 -2.08 -10.07
CA ALA A 131 13.59 -1.06 -9.83
C ALA A 131 12.56 -1.00 -10.98
N ALA A 132 13.01 -1.08 -12.23
CA ALA A 132 12.13 -1.10 -13.40
C ALA A 132 11.22 -2.34 -13.43
N ARG A 133 11.76 -3.53 -13.10
CA ARG A 133 10.99 -4.76 -12.99
C ARG A 133 9.94 -4.67 -11.88
N CYS A 134 10.31 -4.18 -10.70
CA CYS A 134 9.37 -3.95 -9.61
C CYS A 134 8.28 -2.94 -9.98
N ALA A 135 8.64 -1.86 -10.67
CA ALA A 135 7.68 -0.86 -11.15
C ALA A 135 6.69 -1.47 -12.16
N LYS A 136 7.19 -2.28 -13.09
CA LYS A 136 6.36 -3.01 -14.06
C LYS A 136 5.39 -3.98 -13.37
N ALA A 137 5.88 -4.79 -12.43
CA ALA A 137 5.05 -5.73 -11.68
C ALA A 137 3.97 -5.01 -10.85
N ARG A 138 4.30 -3.89 -10.21
CA ARG A 138 3.33 -3.05 -9.50
C ARG A 138 2.25 -2.50 -10.43
N ARG A 139 2.65 -2.06 -11.62
CA ARG A 139 1.72 -1.56 -12.64
C ARG A 139 0.76 -2.66 -13.12
N GLU A 140 1.26 -3.84 -13.42
CA GLU A 140 0.44 -5.01 -13.83
C GLU A 140 -0.52 -5.44 -12.71
N ALA A 141 -0.06 -5.47 -11.45
CA ALA A 141 -0.90 -5.78 -10.31
C ALA A 141 -2.01 -4.74 -10.11
N ALA A 142 -1.68 -3.44 -10.23
CA ALA A 142 -2.65 -2.36 -10.11
C ALA A 142 -3.68 -2.39 -11.25
N GLU A 143 -3.27 -2.72 -12.47
CA GLU A 143 -4.18 -2.91 -13.61
C GLU A 143 -5.14 -4.08 -13.38
N SER A 144 -4.63 -5.23 -12.91
CA SER A 144 -5.45 -6.38 -12.57
C SER A 144 -6.45 -6.08 -11.43
N ALA A 145 -5.99 -5.40 -10.37
CA ALA A 145 -6.84 -4.98 -9.26
C ALA A 145 -7.93 -4.01 -9.70
N LEU A 146 -7.61 -3.06 -10.60
CA LEU A 146 -8.58 -2.14 -11.17
C LEU A 146 -9.66 -2.85 -11.99
N CYS A 147 -9.25 -3.78 -12.86
CA CYS A 147 -10.18 -4.60 -13.64
C CYS A 147 -11.13 -5.40 -12.74
N ALA A 148 -10.59 -6.09 -11.73
CA ALA A 148 -11.40 -6.86 -10.77
C ALA A 148 -12.36 -5.96 -9.97
N ALA A 149 -11.91 -4.80 -9.53
CA ALA A 149 -12.76 -3.85 -8.80
C ALA A 149 -13.87 -3.24 -9.66
N MET A 150 -13.64 -3.10 -10.98
CA MET A 150 -14.64 -2.59 -11.92
C MET A 150 -15.82 -3.57 -12.14
N GLU A 151 -15.62 -4.86 -11.91
CA GLU A 151 -16.67 -5.89 -11.98
C GLU A 151 -17.55 -5.92 -10.72
N GLY A 152 -17.04 -5.39 -9.60
CA GLY A 152 -17.75 -5.36 -8.33
C GLY A 152 -18.72 -4.18 -8.15
N GLU A 153 -19.43 -4.20 -7.02
CA GLU A 153 -20.34 -3.12 -6.56
C GLU A 153 -19.80 -2.38 -5.31
N ASP A 154 -18.65 -2.81 -4.80
CA ASP A 154 -18.03 -2.24 -3.61
C ASP A 154 -17.25 -0.97 -3.97
N VAL A 155 -17.83 0.18 -3.59
CA VAL A 155 -17.31 1.52 -3.85
C VAL A 155 -15.96 1.76 -3.14
N PRO A 156 -15.81 1.43 -1.83
CA PRO A 156 -14.51 1.41 -1.16
C PRO A 156 -13.40 0.67 -1.92
N VAL A 157 -13.67 -0.56 -2.38
CA VAL A 157 -12.69 -1.39 -3.10
C VAL A 157 -12.31 -0.74 -4.43
N LEU A 158 -13.29 -0.25 -5.19
CA LEU A 158 -13.05 0.48 -6.43
C LEU A 158 -12.26 1.77 -6.21
N ALA A 159 -12.51 2.50 -5.12
CA ALA A 159 -11.75 3.70 -4.78
C ALA A 159 -10.29 3.40 -4.44
N GLN A 160 -10.03 2.31 -3.70
CA GLN A 160 -8.68 1.86 -3.41
C GLN A 160 -7.93 1.47 -4.70
N ALA A 161 -8.55 0.65 -5.56
CA ALA A 161 -7.95 0.23 -6.81
C ALA A 161 -7.63 1.41 -7.76
N ILE A 162 -8.49 2.44 -7.78
CA ILE A 162 -8.22 3.69 -8.52
C ILE A 162 -6.97 4.39 -7.97
N ASN A 163 -6.85 4.51 -6.64
CA ASN A 163 -5.69 5.17 -6.03
C ASN A 163 -4.39 4.42 -6.33
N GLU A 164 -4.40 3.10 -6.25
CA GLU A 164 -3.25 2.23 -6.57
C GLU A 164 -2.88 2.32 -8.06
N ALA A 165 -3.87 2.36 -8.96
CA ALA A 165 -3.67 2.57 -10.38
C ALA A 165 -3.05 3.96 -10.67
N MET A 166 -3.55 5.02 -10.02
CA MET A 166 -2.99 6.37 -10.13
C MET A 166 -1.55 6.43 -9.64
N ALA A 167 -1.25 5.84 -8.49
CA ALA A 167 0.10 5.76 -7.92
C ALA A 167 1.07 4.98 -8.82
N SER A 168 0.55 4.02 -9.59
CA SER A 168 1.32 3.20 -10.55
C SER A 168 1.40 3.80 -11.96
N GLY A 169 0.91 5.03 -12.16
CA GLY A 169 0.96 5.74 -13.44
C GLY A 169 -0.13 5.37 -14.45
N LEU A 170 -1.19 4.69 -14.03
CA LEU A 170 -2.30 4.22 -14.88
C LEU A 170 -3.45 5.24 -15.01
N GLY A 171 -3.16 6.54 -14.93
CA GLY A 171 -4.21 7.56 -14.80
C GLY A 171 -5.26 7.59 -15.93
N VAL A 172 -4.87 7.24 -17.16
CA VAL A 172 -5.80 7.14 -18.30
C VAL A 172 -6.77 5.96 -18.13
N GLN A 173 -6.27 4.82 -17.65
CA GLN A 173 -7.05 3.61 -17.41
C GLN A 173 -7.96 3.74 -16.17
N ALA A 174 -7.62 4.62 -15.24
CA ALA A 174 -8.44 4.92 -14.06
C ALA A 174 -9.67 5.81 -14.38
N ALA A 175 -9.74 6.47 -15.55
CA ALA A 175 -10.85 7.38 -15.87
C ALA A 175 -12.22 6.66 -16.01
N PRO A 176 -12.35 5.51 -16.71
CA PRO A 176 -13.57 4.71 -16.70
C PRO A 176 -13.97 4.24 -15.29
N ALA A 177 -13.01 3.82 -14.47
CA ALA A 177 -13.26 3.39 -13.10
C ALA A 177 -13.82 4.53 -12.23
N ASN A 178 -13.31 5.75 -12.38
CA ASN A 178 -13.86 6.94 -11.72
C ASN A 178 -15.31 7.23 -12.12
N LYS A 179 -15.65 7.09 -13.41
CA LYS A 179 -17.05 7.23 -13.87
C LYS A 179 -17.95 6.16 -13.26
N ARG A 180 -17.47 4.91 -13.20
CA ARG A 180 -18.20 3.80 -12.57
C ARG A 180 -18.42 4.03 -11.08
N LYS A 181 -17.40 4.52 -10.36
CA LYS A 181 -17.50 4.89 -8.94
C LYS A 181 -18.61 5.93 -8.73
N ALA A 182 -18.62 7.02 -9.50
CA ALA A 182 -19.63 8.06 -9.40
C ALA A 182 -21.05 7.51 -9.67
N ALA A 183 -21.20 6.63 -10.67
CA ALA A 183 -22.49 5.99 -10.95
C ALA A 183 -22.97 5.08 -9.80
N LEU A 184 -22.06 4.30 -9.19
CA LEU A 184 -22.40 3.45 -8.04
C LEU A 184 -22.77 4.29 -6.80
N GLU A 185 -22.06 5.38 -6.54
CA GLU A 185 -22.39 6.32 -5.46
C GLU A 185 -23.76 6.96 -5.66
N GLU A 186 -24.09 7.34 -6.90
CA GLU A 186 -25.41 7.88 -7.24
C GLU A 186 -26.52 6.85 -7.02
N VAL A 187 -26.31 5.59 -7.44
CA VAL A 187 -27.25 4.50 -7.19
C VAL A 187 -27.47 4.29 -5.69
N LYS A 188 -26.39 4.23 -4.89
CA LYS A 188 -26.49 4.10 -3.43
C LYS A 188 -27.23 5.27 -2.80
N LYS A 189 -26.93 6.51 -3.22
CA LYS A 189 -27.62 7.71 -2.72
C LYS A 189 -29.11 7.70 -3.06
N ARG A 190 -29.47 7.32 -4.30
CA ARG A 190 -30.87 7.18 -4.73
C ARG A 190 -31.59 6.09 -3.94
N ALA A 191 -30.96 4.94 -3.72
CA ALA A 191 -31.51 3.86 -2.90
C ALA A 191 -31.75 4.29 -1.44
N GLN A 192 -30.79 4.99 -0.82
CA GLN A 192 -30.96 5.57 0.52
C GLN A 192 -32.11 6.58 0.57
N SER A 193 -32.22 7.43 -0.46
CA SER A 193 -33.28 8.45 -0.55
C SER A 193 -34.66 7.80 -0.65
N ARG A 194 -34.79 6.72 -1.45
CA ARG A 194 -36.00 5.90 -1.52
C ARG A 194 -36.31 5.24 -0.18
N GLN A 195 -35.32 4.68 0.51
CA GLN A 195 -35.52 4.05 1.81
C GLN A 195 -36.02 5.03 2.87
N VAL A 196 -35.42 6.21 2.97
CA VAL A 196 -35.85 7.27 3.90
C VAL A 196 -37.27 7.72 3.56
N MET A 197 -37.57 7.91 2.27
CA MET A 197 -38.92 8.31 1.86
C MET A 197 -39.96 7.22 2.12
N ALA A 198 -39.61 5.95 1.94
CA ALA A 198 -40.47 4.82 2.28
C ALA A 198 -40.78 4.77 3.78
N GLN A 199 -39.78 4.98 4.64
CA GLN A 199 -39.98 5.07 6.08
C GLN A 199 -40.88 6.26 6.46
N ARG A 200 -40.68 7.41 5.81
CA ARG A 200 -41.51 8.60 6.03
C ARG A 200 -42.96 8.36 5.61
N LEU A 201 -43.18 7.71 4.47
CA LEU A 201 -44.51 7.33 3.97
C LEU A 201 -45.22 6.42 4.98
N GLU A 202 -44.53 5.41 5.47
CA GLU A 202 -45.06 4.48 6.47
C GLU A 202 -45.39 5.18 7.80
N ALA A 203 -44.53 6.09 8.25
CA ALA A 203 -44.77 6.88 9.45
C ALA A 203 -45.97 7.83 9.29
N THR A 204 -46.16 8.45 8.12
CA THR A 204 -47.35 9.29 7.84
C THR A 204 -48.62 8.46 7.76
N ARG A 205 -48.53 7.24 7.20
CA ARG A 205 -49.64 6.29 7.15
C ARG A 205 -50.14 5.93 8.56
N ALA A 206 -49.22 5.65 9.48
CA ALA A 206 -49.55 5.32 10.86
C ALA A 206 -50.25 6.46 11.62
N ARG A 207 -50.03 7.73 11.24
CA ARG A 207 -50.63 8.91 11.92
C ARG A 207 -52.07 9.21 11.51
N GLY A 208 -52.57 8.61 10.43
CA GLY A 208 -53.98 8.72 10.03
C GLY A 208 -54.44 10.10 9.55
N ASN A 209 -53.53 11.00 9.14
CA ASN A 209 -53.89 12.32 8.60
C ASN A 209 -53.94 12.28 7.07
N ALA A 210 -55.13 12.40 6.48
CA ALA A 210 -55.36 12.25 5.05
C ALA A 210 -54.56 13.25 4.19
N LYS A 211 -54.51 14.53 4.60
CA LYS A 211 -53.75 15.58 3.86
C LYS A 211 -52.25 15.31 3.88
N ALA A 212 -51.70 14.94 5.04
CA ALA A 212 -50.28 14.63 5.18
C ALA A 212 -49.90 13.36 4.41
N LEU A 213 -50.79 12.35 4.39
CA LEU A 213 -50.58 11.11 3.66
C LEU A 213 -50.60 11.34 2.14
N ALA A 214 -51.51 12.17 1.62
CA ALA A 214 -51.54 12.53 0.20
C ALA A 214 -50.24 13.22 -0.26
N GLN A 215 -49.73 14.18 0.51
CA GLN A 215 -48.46 14.85 0.22
C GLN A 215 -47.27 13.89 0.28
N ALA A 216 -47.27 12.95 1.24
CA ALA A 216 -46.23 11.94 1.36
C ALA A 216 -46.24 10.95 0.17
N ILE A 217 -47.42 10.57 -0.33
CA ILE A 217 -47.56 9.71 -1.51
C ILE A 217 -46.98 10.41 -2.75
N GLU A 218 -47.31 11.68 -2.99
CA GLU A 218 -46.79 12.42 -4.14
C GLU A 218 -45.25 12.53 -4.09
N ALA A 219 -44.70 12.84 -2.92
CA ALA A 219 -43.26 12.88 -2.71
C ALA A 219 -42.59 11.50 -2.91
N ALA A 220 -43.24 10.42 -2.47
CA ALA A 220 -42.75 9.05 -2.65
C ALA A 220 -42.75 8.61 -4.12
N ILE A 221 -43.78 8.99 -4.89
CA ILE A 221 -43.84 8.76 -6.34
C ILE A 221 -42.70 9.49 -7.05
N ARG A 222 -42.46 10.77 -6.73
CA ARG A 222 -41.38 11.56 -7.35
C ARG A 222 -39.99 10.97 -7.12
N ILE A 223 -39.76 10.38 -5.95
CA ILE A 223 -38.46 9.77 -5.58
C ILE A 223 -38.34 8.32 -6.09
N GLY A 224 -39.45 7.72 -6.55
CA GLY A 224 -39.50 6.37 -7.09
C GLY A 224 -39.46 5.29 -6.00
N VAL A 225 -40.19 5.49 -4.90
CA VAL A 225 -40.42 4.46 -3.87
C VAL A 225 -41.22 3.29 -4.48
N ASP A 226 -41.03 2.08 -3.96
CA ASP A 226 -41.63 0.86 -4.54
C ASP A 226 -43.17 0.92 -4.64
N GLY A 227 -43.70 0.48 -5.78
CA GLY A 227 -45.13 0.49 -6.11
C GLY A 227 -46.04 -0.15 -5.05
N PRO A 228 -45.68 -1.29 -4.42
CA PRO A 228 -46.49 -1.89 -3.37
C PRO A 228 -46.64 -1.02 -2.11
N ALA A 229 -45.60 -0.26 -1.74
CA ALA A 229 -45.67 0.65 -0.60
C ALA A 229 -46.61 1.82 -0.91
N ILE A 230 -46.53 2.36 -2.13
CA ILE A 230 -47.42 3.43 -2.61
C ILE A 230 -48.87 2.94 -2.67
N ALA A 231 -49.13 1.75 -3.22
CA ALA A 231 -50.48 1.18 -3.32
C ALA A 231 -51.13 1.00 -1.94
N ARG A 232 -50.38 0.50 -0.96
CA ARG A 232 -50.87 0.38 0.43
C ARG A 232 -51.20 1.73 1.06
N ALA A 233 -50.39 2.76 0.80
CA ALA A 233 -50.65 4.11 1.28
C ALA A 233 -51.90 4.72 0.61
N GLN A 234 -52.08 4.51 -0.69
CA GLN A 234 -53.26 4.97 -1.44
C GLN A 234 -54.55 4.31 -0.93
N GLN A 235 -54.53 3.00 -0.68
CA GLN A 235 -55.68 2.28 -0.11
C GLN A 235 -56.12 2.88 1.23
N GLN A 236 -55.16 3.22 2.09
CA GLN A 236 -55.45 3.83 3.40
C GLN A 236 -55.92 5.28 3.27
N LEU A 237 -55.41 6.03 2.29
CA LEU A 237 -55.93 7.37 1.99
C LEU A 237 -57.41 7.32 1.59
N SER A 238 -57.80 6.38 0.71
CA SER A 238 -59.20 6.21 0.32
C SER A 238 -60.09 5.82 1.50
N GLN A 239 -59.62 4.95 2.41
CA GLN A 239 -60.35 4.62 3.63
C GLN A 239 -60.53 5.82 4.56
N LEU A 240 -59.49 6.65 4.73
CA LEU A 240 -59.58 7.86 5.55
C LEU A 240 -60.56 8.87 4.95
N GLN A 241 -60.55 9.05 3.62
CA GLN A 241 -61.48 9.93 2.91
C GLN A 241 -62.94 9.49 3.09
N LEU A 242 -63.24 8.21 2.88
CA LEU A 242 -64.58 7.65 3.12
C LEU A 242 -65.01 7.85 4.57
N SER A 243 -64.11 7.64 5.54
CA SER A 243 -64.42 7.87 6.96
C SER A 243 -64.63 9.34 7.32
N GLU A 244 -63.98 10.27 6.62
CA GLU A 244 -64.21 11.71 6.79
C GLU A 244 -65.54 12.14 6.16
N GLU A 245 -65.88 11.62 4.97
CA GLU A 245 -67.17 11.85 4.30
C GLU A 245 -68.35 11.30 5.11
N GLU A 246 -68.24 10.08 5.66
CA GLU A 246 -69.25 9.51 6.57
C GLU A 246 -69.45 10.37 7.82
N LYS A 247 -68.36 10.91 8.39
CA LYS A 247 -68.45 11.82 9.55
C LYS A 247 -69.08 13.17 9.20
N VAL A 248 -68.91 13.65 7.96
CA VAL A 248 -69.56 14.87 7.48
C VAL A 248 -71.05 14.61 7.26
N GLN A 249 -71.43 13.50 6.63
CA GLN A 249 -72.84 13.12 6.43
C GLN A 249 -73.58 12.89 7.76
N GLN A 250 -72.95 12.24 8.75
CA GLN A 250 -73.53 12.10 10.10
C GLN A 250 -73.71 13.44 10.83
N ARG A 251 -72.97 14.48 10.44
CA ARG A 251 -73.19 15.85 10.96
C ARG A 251 -74.31 16.58 10.22
N GLU A 252 -74.63 16.16 9.01
CA GLU A 252 -75.67 16.78 8.17
C GLU A 252 -77.05 16.15 8.35
N ASP A 253 -77.18 15.01 9.05
CA ASP A 253 -78.48 14.50 9.51
C ASP A 253 -79.08 15.38 10.62
N PRO A 254 -80.22 16.09 10.38
CA PRO A 254 -80.83 16.98 11.35
C PRO A 254 -81.72 16.18 12.30
N GLY A 255 -81.09 15.35 13.15
CA GLY A 255 -81.79 14.27 13.83
C GLY A 255 -81.58 14.14 15.33
N THR A 256 -81.10 15.15 16.07
CA THR A 256 -81.32 15.21 17.53
C THR A 256 -80.92 16.57 18.11
N LYS A 257 -81.94 17.40 18.39
CA LYS A 257 -81.84 18.52 19.32
C LYS A 257 -81.53 17.96 20.71
N LYS A 258 -80.27 17.94 21.12
CA LYS A 258 -79.93 17.91 22.56
C LYS A 258 -79.89 19.35 23.07
N ALA A 259 -80.67 19.55 24.12
CA ALA A 259 -80.84 20.79 24.82
C ALA A 259 -79.50 21.40 25.23
N ILE A 260 -79.40 22.70 24.98
CA ILE A 260 -78.35 23.59 25.48
C ILE A 260 -78.56 23.73 27.00
N PRO A 261 -77.62 23.31 27.87
CA PRO A 261 -77.55 23.89 29.20
C PRO A 261 -76.91 25.28 29.04
N LYS A 262 -77.71 26.33 29.14
CA LYS A 262 -77.22 27.68 29.39
C LYS A 262 -76.67 27.69 30.81
N GLY A 263 -75.37 27.87 30.96
CA GLY A 263 -74.72 28.08 32.25
C GLY A 263 -73.26 27.70 32.21
N GLU A 264 -72.43 28.52 31.56
CA GLU A 264 -70.99 28.51 31.82
C GLU A 264 -70.56 29.96 32.04
N ASP A 265 -70.11 30.21 33.27
CA ASP A 265 -69.66 31.47 33.82
C ASP A 265 -68.62 32.16 32.93
N GLU A 266 -68.74 33.49 32.81
CA GLU A 266 -67.80 34.34 32.07
C GLU A 266 -66.34 34.17 32.54
N ASP A 267 -66.13 33.78 33.80
CA ASP A 267 -64.81 33.52 34.39
C ASP A 267 -64.02 32.39 33.69
N VAL A 268 -64.69 31.40 33.11
CA VAL A 268 -64.01 30.28 32.41
C VAL A 268 -63.61 30.69 30.99
N ARG A 269 -64.35 31.61 30.36
CA ARG A 269 -64.02 32.14 29.04
C ARG A 269 -62.84 33.10 29.08
N GLU A 270 -62.70 33.86 30.15
CA GLU A 270 -61.56 34.76 30.35
C GLU A 270 -60.27 33.97 30.60
N LYS A 271 -60.30 32.95 31.49
CA LYS A 271 -59.17 32.03 31.70
C LYS A 271 -58.76 31.24 30.45
N LYS A 272 -59.70 30.91 29.55
CA LYS A 272 -59.39 30.26 28.26
C LYS A 272 -58.71 31.22 27.27
N ARG A 273 -59.05 32.52 27.30
CA ARG A 273 -58.40 33.55 26.48
C ARG A 273 -56.98 33.85 26.97
N GLU A 274 -56.77 33.89 28.28
CA GLU A 274 -55.42 34.05 28.86
C GLU A 274 -54.50 32.87 28.53
N ARG A 275 -55.01 31.62 28.61
CA ARG A 275 -54.23 30.43 28.21
C ARG A 275 -53.92 30.39 26.71
N ALA A 276 -54.83 30.86 25.86
CA ALA A 276 -54.59 30.94 24.42
C ALA A 276 -53.57 32.04 24.07
N GLN A 277 -53.59 33.17 24.77
CA GLN A 277 -52.58 34.23 24.61
C GLN A 277 -51.21 33.80 25.14
N ALA A 278 -51.13 33.05 26.25
CA ALA A 278 -49.88 32.48 26.75
C ALA A 278 -49.27 31.43 25.78
N ALA A 279 -50.11 30.58 25.17
CA ALA A 279 -49.65 29.61 24.17
C ALA A 279 -49.15 30.27 22.87
N SER A 280 -49.77 31.39 22.47
CA SER A 280 -49.32 32.17 21.31
C SER A 280 -47.98 32.89 21.57
N ALA A 281 -47.72 33.33 22.80
CA ALA A 281 -46.43 33.92 23.18
C ALA A 281 -45.30 32.87 23.20
N LEU A 282 -45.58 31.64 23.67
CA LEU A 282 -44.63 30.52 23.64
C LEU A 282 -44.28 30.07 22.20
N SER A 283 -45.23 30.10 21.27
CA SER A 283 -44.98 29.77 19.86
C SER A 283 -44.20 30.85 19.10
N ALA A 284 -44.25 32.11 19.55
CA ALA A 284 -43.53 33.21 18.91
C ALA A 284 -42.05 33.29 19.35
N CYS A 285 -41.71 32.81 20.56
CA CYS A 285 -40.32 32.75 21.03
C CYS A 285 -39.49 31.60 20.45
N THR A 286 -40.09 30.56 19.86
CA THR A 286 -39.36 29.39 19.32
C THR A 286 -38.87 29.54 17.88
N VAL A 287 -39.18 30.65 17.21
CA VAL A 287 -38.77 30.88 15.80
C VAL A 287 -37.63 31.91 15.67
N GLY A 288 -37.17 32.48 16.78
CA GLY A 288 -35.95 33.30 16.77
C GLY A 288 -35.62 33.89 18.12
N ALA A 289 -34.85 33.18 18.94
CA ALA A 289 -34.14 33.79 20.05
C ALA A 289 -32.91 32.97 20.45
N ASP A 290 -31.84 33.73 20.66
CA ASP A 290 -30.56 33.37 21.24
C ASP A 290 -30.62 32.37 22.39
N LEU A 291 -29.60 31.52 22.44
CA LEU A 291 -29.28 30.59 23.53
C LEU A 291 -29.27 31.24 24.93
N SER A 292 -29.16 32.57 25.05
CA SER A 292 -29.16 33.30 26.33
C SER A 292 -30.53 33.39 27.00
N ALA A 293 -31.64 33.36 26.24
CA ALA A 293 -33.00 33.39 26.80
C ALA A 293 -33.41 32.03 27.39
N LEU A 294 -32.87 30.93 26.83
CA LEU A 294 -33.07 29.57 27.35
C LEU A 294 -32.39 29.36 28.71
N THR A 295 -31.23 29.98 28.94
CA THR A 295 -30.52 29.90 30.24
C THR A 295 -31.23 30.67 31.35
N ALA A 296 -31.86 31.81 31.04
CA ALA A 296 -32.62 32.59 32.01
C ALA A 296 -33.93 31.90 32.44
N ALA A 297 -34.61 31.21 31.50
CA ALA A 297 -35.82 30.44 31.79
C ALA A 297 -35.54 29.20 32.65
N LEU A 298 -34.37 28.56 32.49
CA LEU A 298 -33.94 27.43 33.32
C LEU A 298 -33.59 27.86 34.76
N ALA A 299 -33.08 29.07 34.96
CA ALA A 299 -32.79 29.59 36.31
C ALA A 299 -34.08 29.80 37.12
N TRP A 300 -35.13 30.39 36.52
CA TRP A 300 -36.42 30.61 37.18
C TRP A 300 -37.17 29.30 37.49
N ALA A 301 -37.06 28.28 36.64
CA ALA A 301 -37.67 26.97 36.90
C ALA A 301 -36.98 26.22 38.06
N SER A 302 -35.69 26.47 38.30
CA SER A 302 -34.97 25.85 39.43
C SER A 302 -35.34 26.46 40.78
N GLU A 303 -35.63 27.77 40.85
CA GLU A 303 -36.07 28.44 42.07
C GLU A 303 -37.52 28.09 42.46
N ALA A 304 -38.38 27.79 41.48
CA ALA A 304 -39.78 27.40 41.74
C ALA A 304 -39.93 25.97 42.29
N SER A 305 -38.96 25.06 42.07
CA SER A 305 -39.04 23.68 42.58
C SER A 305 -38.46 23.48 43.99
N VAL A 306 -37.91 24.53 44.60
CA VAL A 306 -37.39 24.52 45.99
C VAL A 306 -38.40 25.11 46.99
N ALA A 307 -39.56 25.59 46.51
CA ALA A 307 -40.61 26.19 47.32
C ALA A 307 -41.88 25.31 47.49
N GLU A 308 -41.83 24.02 47.11
CA GLU A 308 -42.82 22.99 47.48
C GLU A 308 -42.19 21.93 48.40
#